data_AF-J9EV23-F1
#
_entry.id   AF-J9EV23-F1
#
_cell.length_a   1.000
_cell.length_b   1.000
_cell.length_c   1.000
_cell.angle_alpha   90.00
_cell.angle_beta   90.00
_cell.angle_gamma   90.00
#
_symmetry.space_group_name_H-M   'P 1'
#
loop_
_entity.id
_entity.type
_entity.pdbx_description
1 polymer ?
#
loop_
_entity_poly.entity_id
_entity_poly.type
_entity_poly.pdbx_seq_one_letter_code
_entity_poly.pdbx_strand_id
1 'polypeptide(L)'
;MRVDENLHVIEITKQGPCDGKLLPGDHIIQIGDRTVQTVDEAREAIEAAGVSIRIVFDRGLQSTTQDNIPEQYESLFKRREGFTYHYVQINYVKGCKFGLGIKHFQNNVIVSRIDPGSLAAQSLQEKDHIIDINGIKVTDKEVARSLLVRALKKKNFVSMCIERPVSGKAKEWVDDAMNASQMQPPSVAMASDVQEIAARQQQKMMEAMDTKK
;
A
#
# COMPACT_ATOMS: atom_id res chain seq x y z
N MET A 1 -9.63 -20.42 -8.77
CA MET A 1 -8.95 -19.79 -7.62
C MET A 1 -7.67 -20.56 -7.34
N ARG A 2 -6.62 -19.92 -6.84
CA ARG A 2 -5.42 -20.59 -6.34
C ARG A 2 -5.33 -20.38 -4.83
N VAL A 3 -5.07 -21.45 -4.09
CA VAL A 3 -4.89 -21.44 -2.63
C VAL A 3 -3.45 -21.81 -2.26
N ASP A 4 -3.00 -21.43 -1.07
CA ASP A 4 -1.71 -21.84 -0.49
C ASP A 4 -1.83 -23.19 0.26
N GLU A 5 -0.72 -23.67 0.82
CA GLU A 5 -0.66 -24.92 1.62
C GLU A 5 -1.59 -24.90 2.83
N ASN A 6 -1.96 -23.71 3.32
CA ASN A 6 -2.87 -23.50 4.45
C ASN A 6 -4.26 -23.07 3.96
N LEU A 7 -4.63 -23.36 2.71
CA LEU A 7 -5.94 -23.07 2.13
C LEU A 7 -6.34 -21.58 2.09
N HIS A 8 -5.38 -20.65 2.15
CA HIS A 8 -5.65 -19.24 1.93
C HIS A 8 -5.69 -18.95 0.43
N VAL A 9 -6.74 -18.26 -0.03
CA VAL A 9 -6.86 -17.79 -1.40
C VAL A 9 -5.72 -16.81 -1.68
N ILE A 10 -4.81 -17.18 -2.56
CA ILE A 10 -3.70 -16.31 -2.98
C ILE A 10 -4.10 -15.48 -4.19
N GLU A 11 -4.86 -16.08 -5.11
CA GLU A 11 -5.17 -15.47 -6.38
C GLU A 11 -6.54 -15.91 -6.90
N ILE A 12 -7.25 -14.97 -7.51
CA ILE A 12 -8.56 -15.18 -8.11
C ILE A 12 -8.46 -14.87 -9.59
N THR A 13 -8.85 -15.85 -10.39
CA THR A 13 -8.94 -15.71 -11.84
C THR A 13 -10.05 -14.72 -12.17
N LYS A 14 -9.71 -13.63 -12.86
CA LYS A 14 -10.69 -12.65 -13.36
C LYS A 14 -11.74 -13.34 -14.23
N GLN A 15 -12.99 -12.91 -14.11
CA GLN A 15 -14.17 -13.47 -14.76
C GLN A 15 -14.43 -14.95 -14.45
N GLY A 16 -13.73 -15.53 -13.47
CA GLY A 16 -13.98 -16.89 -13.00
C GLY A 16 -15.16 -16.98 -12.04
N PRO A 17 -15.60 -18.21 -11.66
CA PRO A 17 -16.75 -18.41 -10.78
C PRO A 17 -16.62 -17.78 -9.38
N CYS A 18 -15.38 -17.58 -8.93
CA CYS A 18 -15.02 -16.99 -7.64
C CYS A 18 -14.77 -15.47 -7.72
N ASP A 19 -14.70 -14.90 -8.93
CA ASP A 19 -14.42 -13.47 -9.11
C ASP A 19 -15.52 -12.61 -8.48
N GLY A 20 -15.10 -11.60 -7.72
CA GLY A 20 -15.99 -10.76 -6.91
C GLY A 20 -16.68 -11.45 -5.72
N LYS A 21 -16.50 -12.76 -5.49
CA LYS A 21 -17.10 -13.50 -4.36
C LYS A 21 -16.10 -13.79 -3.26
N LEU A 22 -14.99 -14.41 -3.66
CA LEU A 22 -13.84 -14.59 -2.80
C LEU A 22 -12.91 -13.41 -2.97
N LEU A 23 -12.04 -13.22 -1.98
CA LEU A 23 -10.95 -12.26 -2.03
C LEU A 23 -9.64 -12.95 -1.65
N PRO A 24 -8.49 -12.46 -2.16
CA PRO A 24 -7.19 -12.90 -1.68
C PRO A 24 -7.08 -12.67 -0.17
N GLY A 25 -6.63 -13.70 0.55
CA GLY A 25 -6.62 -13.77 2.00
C GLY A 25 -7.75 -14.59 2.62
N ASP A 26 -8.83 -14.88 1.90
CA ASP A 26 -9.91 -15.74 2.39
C ASP A 26 -9.38 -17.15 2.69
N HIS A 27 -9.68 -17.70 3.87
CA HIS A 27 -9.26 -19.04 4.28
C HIS A 27 -10.39 -20.03 4.00
N ILE A 28 -10.16 -21.01 3.13
CA ILE A 28 -11.20 -21.99 2.74
C ILE A 28 -11.38 -23.03 3.85
N ILE A 29 -12.62 -23.19 4.34
CA ILE A 29 -12.97 -24.15 5.39
C ILE A 29 -13.68 -25.38 4.80
N GLN A 30 -14.62 -25.16 3.87
CA GLN A 30 -15.48 -26.22 3.33
C GLN A 30 -15.75 -26.00 1.85
N ILE A 31 -15.77 -27.08 1.07
CA ILE A 31 -16.16 -27.09 -0.34
C ILE A 31 -17.24 -28.15 -0.54
N GLY A 32 -18.41 -27.72 -1.01
CA GLY A 32 -19.62 -28.53 -1.03
C GLY A 32 -20.00 -28.96 0.39
N ASP A 33 -20.00 -30.25 0.60
CA ASP A 33 -20.35 -30.99 1.80
C ASP A 33 -19.11 -31.55 2.52
N ARG A 34 -17.89 -31.23 2.05
CA ARG A 34 -16.62 -31.67 2.64
C ARG A 34 -15.87 -30.51 3.29
N THR A 35 -15.54 -30.68 4.57
CA THR A 35 -14.54 -29.84 5.24
C THR A 35 -13.17 -30.20 4.68
N VAL A 36 -12.36 -29.19 4.36
CA VAL A 36 -11.06 -29.37 3.71
C VAL A 36 -9.97 -28.83 4.63
N GLN A 37 -8.89 -29.59 4.77
CA GLN A 37 -7.69 -29.21 5.55
C GLN A 37 -6.44 -29.18 4.69
N THR A 38 -6.45 -29.85 3.54
CA THR A 38 -5.32 -29.89 2.60
C THR A 38 -5.71 -29.42 1.21
N VAL A 39 -4.71 -29.00 0.43
CA VAL A 39 -4.91 -28.56 -0.97
C VAL A 39 -5.46 -29.70 -1.83
N ASP A 40 -5.02 -30.94 -1.60
CA ASP A 40 -5.50 -32.11 -2.33
C ASP A 40 -6.97 -32.40 -2.03
N GLU A 41 -7.39 -32.34 -0.77
CA GLU A 41 -8.81 -32.45 -0.38
C GLU A 41 -9.66 -31.35 -1.02
N ALA A 42 -9.14 -30.11 -1.05
CA ALA A 42 -9.83 -29.00 -1.70
C ALA A 42 -9.98 -29.22 -3.21
N ARG A 43 -8.94 -29.72 -3.89
CA ARG A 43 -8.98 -30.05 -5.31
C ARG A 43 -9.99 -31.18 -5.58
N GLU A 44 -9.92 -32.26 -4.81
CA GLU A 44 -10.84 -33.40 -4.94
C GLU A 44 -12.30 -32.99 -4.66
N ALA A 45 -12.54 -32.13 -3.67
CA ALA A 45 -13.87 -31.62 -3.38
C ALA A 45 -14.42 -30.73 -4.50
N ILE A 46 -13.57 -29.97 -5.19
CA ILE A 46 -13.97 -29.18 -6.38
C ILE A 46 -14.28 -30.11 -7.55
N GLU A 47 -13.43 -31.11 -7.81
CA GLU A 47 -13.60 -32.06 -8.91
C GLU A 47 -14.83 -32.97 -8.72
N ALA A 48 -15.11 -33.37 -7.48
CA ALA A 48 -16.30 -34.16 -7.15
C ALA A 48 -17.59 -33.35 -7.25
N ALA A 49 -17.49 -32.03 -7.21
CA ALA A 49 -18.66 -31.17 -7.17
C ALA A 49 -19.09 -30.76 -8.59
N GLY A 50 -20.40 -30.68 -8.79
CA GLY A 50 -21.01 -30.47 -10.09
C GLY A 50 -20.98 -29.01 -10.55
N VAL A 51 -22.01 -28.60 -11.30
CA VAL A 51 -22.11 -27.28 -11.95
C VAL A 51 -22.09 -26.11 -10.95
N SER A 52 -22.51 -26.35 -9.70
CA SER A 52 -22.53 -25.35 -8.64
C SER A 52 -21.93 -25.89 -7.35
N ILE A 53 -21.10 -25.08 -6.70
CA ILE A 53 -20.37 -25.43 -5.48
C ILE A 53 -20.66 -24.38 -4.42
N ARG A 54 -20.97 -24.82 -3.20
CA ARG A 54 -20.96 -23.97 -2.01
C ARG A 54 -19.56 -23.97 -1.42
N ILE A 55 -18.99 -22.80 -1.16
CA ILE A 55 -17.71 -22.67 -0.46
C ILE A 55 -17.98 -21.95 0.86
N VAL A 56 -17.58 -22.55 1.97
CA VAL A 56 -17.53 -21.89 3.27
C VAL A 56 -16.09 -21.48 3.50
N PHE A 57 -15.88 -20.22 3.83
CA PHE A 57 -14.56 -19.66 4.04
C PHE A 57 -14.61 -18.70 5.24
N ASP A 58 -13.50 -18.59 5.93
CA ASP A 58 -13.25 -17.55 6.90
C ASP A 58 -12.51 -16.42 6.22
N ARG A 59 -13.17 -15.28 6.09
CA ARG A 59 -12.50 -14.03 5.74
C ARG A 59 -11.87 -13.51 7.02
N GLY A 60 -10.68 -14.06 7.33
CA GLY A 60 -9.89 -13.69 8.51
C GLY A 60 -9.65 -12.17 8.60
N LEU A 61 -9.11 -11.72 9.74
CA LEU A 61 -8.69 -10.34 10.07
C LEU A 61 -9.00 -9.30 8.97
N GLN A 62 -10.22 -8.76 9.03
CA GLN A 62 -10.77 -7.81 8.07
C GLN A 62 -9.81 -6.63 7.93
N SER A 63 -9.44 -6.28 6.70
CA SER A 63 -8.77 -5.01 6.46
C SER A 63 -9.79 -3.90 6.73
N THR A 64 -9.68 -3.23 7.87
CA THR A 64 -10.67 -2.24 8.28
C THR A 64 -10.34 -0.91 7.61
N THR A 65 -11.33 -0.32 6.94
CA THR A 65 -11.29 1.07 6.50
C THR A 65 -12.34 1.84 7.29
N GLN A 66 -11.92 2.90 7.98
CA GLN A 66 -12.80 3.75 8.77
C GLN A 66 -12.66 5.19 8.27
N ASP A 67 -13.79 5.86 8.02
CA ASP A 67 -13.81 7.28 7.62
C ASP A 67 -13.38 8.20 8.78
N ASN A 68 -13.45 7.71 10.03
CA ASN A 68 -13.01 8.44 11.20
C ASN A 68 -11.59 8.01 11.57
N ILE A 69 -10.68 8.98 11.58
CA ILE A 69 -9.31 8.78 12.07
C ILE A 69 -9.33 8.82 13.61
N PRO A 70 -8.72 7.84 14.30
CA PRO A 70 -8.60 7.88 15.75
C PRO A 70 -7.86 9.14 16.22
N GLU A 71 -8.32 9.75 17.33
CA GLU A 71 -7.85 11.04 17.86
C GLU A 71 -6.31 11.12 17.99
N GLN A 72 -5.68 10.03 18.41
CA GLN A 72 -4.21 9.91 18.53
C GLN A 72 -3.45 10.20 17.23
N TYR A 73 -4.08 10.02 16.06
CA TYR A 73 -3.48 10.27 14.76
C TYR A 73 -3.88 11.64 14.17
N GLU A 74 -4.90 12.30 14.70
CA GLU A 74 -5.35 13.61 14.17
C GLU A 74 -4.27 14.69 14.32
N SER A 75 -3.41 14.58 15.32
CA SER A 75 -2.28 15.50 15.51
C SER A 75 -1.19 15.41 14.43
N LEU A 76 -1.18 14.34 13.61
CA LEU A 76 -0.12 14.08 12.62
C LEU A 76 -0.28 14.92 11.33
N PHE A 77 -1.49 15.42 11.06
CA PHE A 77 -1.81 16.13 9.83
C PHE A 77 -2.85 17.23 10.07
N LYS A 78 -2.97 18.13 9.10
CA LYS A 78 -4.05 19.12 9.06
C LYS A 78 -5.02 18.72 7.97
N ARG A 79 -6.31 18.66 8.30
CA ARG A 79 -7.35 18.39 7.31
C ARG A 79 -7.37 19.51 6.27
N ARG A 80 -7.39 19.14 5.00
CA ARG A 80 -7.46 20.05 3.84
C ARG A 80 -8.85 19.99 3.23
N GLU A 81 -9.33 21.12 2.73
CA GLU A 81 -10.58 21.16 1.98
C GLU A 81 -10.48 20.33 0.70
N GLY A 82 -11.57 19.63 0.38
CA GLY A 82 -11.65 18.79 -0.83
C GLY A 82 -11.01 17.40 -0.69
N PHE A 83 -10.58 17.02 0.50
CA PHE A 83 -10.06 15.69 0.80
C PHE A 83 -10.87 15.01 1.91
N THR A 84 -10.97 13.69 1.82
CA THR A 84 -11.47 12.81 2.89
C THR A 84 -10.32 12.04 3.49
N TYR A 85 -10.50 11.59 4.72
CA TYR A 85 -9.42 10.98 5.49
C TYR A 85 -9.89 9.62 5.98
N HIS A 86 -9.05 8.62 5.86
CA HIS A 86 -9.41 7.25 6.22
C HIS A 86 -8.31 6.61 7.05
N TYR A 87 -8.70 5.90 8.09
CA TYR A 87 -7.81 4.98 8.80
C TYR A 87 -7.95 3.59 8.19
N VAL A 88 -6.84 3.04 7.73
CA VAL A 88 -6.77 1.75 7.04
C VAL A 88 -5.85 0.82 7.82
N GLN A 89 -6.34 -0.38 8.17
CA GLN A 89 -5.50 -1.46 8.66
C GLN A 89 -5.56 -2.62 7.68
N ILE A 90 -4.40 -3.09 7.20
CA ILE A 90 -4.28 -4.22 6.27
C ILE A 90 -3.46 -5.31 6.96
N ASN A 91 -4.03 -6.50 7.03
CA ASN A 91 -3.36 -7.66 7.62
C ASN A 91 -2.56 -8.41 6.55
N TYR A 92 -1.36 -8.85 6.92
CA TYR A 92 -0.50 -9.64 6.05
C TYR A 92 -0.97 -11.08 6.05
N VAL A 93 -1.30 -11.59 4.87
CA VAL A 93 -1.57 -13.01 4.65
C VAL A 93 -0.38 -13.62 3.90
N LYS A 94 0.17 -14.69 4.45
CA LYS A 94 1.30 -15.41 3.84
C LYS A 94 0.90 -15.86 2.42
N GLY A 95 1.83 -15.75 1.47
CA GLY A 95 1.60 -16.11 0.07
C GLY A 95 0.85 -15.04 -0.74
N CYS A 96 0.12 -14.12 -0.11
CA CYS A 96 -0.51 -13.00 -0.78
C CYS A 96 0.47 -11.83 -0.98
N LYS A 97 0.47 -11.24 -2.18
CA LYS A 97 1.24 -10.01 -2.43
C LYS A 97 0.53 -8.81 -1.78
N PHE A 98 1.32 -7.91 -1.20
CA PHE A 98 0.78 -6.64 -0.69
C PHE A 98 0.28 -5.75 -1.84
N GLY A 99 1.00 -5.73 -2.97
CA GLY A 99 0.53 -5.21 -4.26
C GLY A 99 0.30 -3.70 -4.32
N LEU A 100 1.19 -2.92 -3.70
CA LEU A 100 1.13 -1.46 -3.65
C LEU A 100 2.31 -0.82 -4.39
N GLY A 101 2.01 0.03 -5.37
CA GLY A 101 2.95 0.97 -5.98
C GLY A 101 2.84 2.35 -5.34
N ILE A 102 3.96 2.95 -4.96
CA ILE A 102 4.01 4.30 -4.37
C ILE A 102 4.97 5.21 -5.14
N LYS A 103 4.68 6.50 -5.10
CA LYS A 103 5.47 7.56 -5.71
C LYS A 103 5.71 8.69 -4.71
N HIS A 104 6.88 9.31 -4.79
CA HIS A 104 7.20 10.53 -4.04
C HIS A 104 6.87 11.76 -4.89
N PHE A 105 6.18 12.74 -4.32
CA PHE A 105 6.06 14.08 -4.90
C PHE A 105 5.93 15.16 -3.80
N GLN A 106 6.83 16.15 -3.78
CA GLN A 106 6.79 17.29 -2.85
C GLN A 106 6.53 16.88 -1.38
N ASN A 107 7.33 15.95 -0.85
CA ASN A 107 7.17 15.42 0.52
C ASN A 107 5.87 14.62 0.76
N ASN A 108 5.18 14.19 -0.28
CA ASN A 108 3.99 13.34 -0.21
C ASN A 108 4.27 11.97 -0.81
N VAL A 109 3.69 10.93 -0.20
CA VAL A 109 3.75 9.56 -0.72
C VAL A 109 2.40 9.16 -1.29
N ILE A 110 2.30 9.14 -2.61
CA ILE A 110 1.05 8.93 -3.33
C ILE A 110 1.02 7.51 -3.88
N VAL A 111 -0.12 6.84 -3.74
CA VAL A 111 -0.37 5.52 -4.32
C VAL A 111 -0.47 5.66 -5.83
N SER A 112 0.52 5.08 -6.52
CA SER A 112 0.65 5.19 -7.97
C SER A 112 0.01 4.04 -8.74
N ARG A 113 -0.04 2.86 -8.12
CA ARG A 113 -0.59 1.66 -8.73
C ARG A 113 -1.11 0.73 -7.64
N ILE A 114 -2.21 0.06 -7.92
CA ILE A 114 -2.68 -1.05 -7.10
C ILE A 114 -2.78 -2.29 -7.96
N ASP A 115 -2.13 -3.36 -7.50
CA ASP A 115 -2.22 -4.64 -8.17
C ASP A 115 -3.59 -5.27 -7.89
N PRO A 116 -4.38 -5.64 -8.92
CA PRO A 116 -5.64 -6.36 -8.72
C PRO A 116 -5.41 -7.68 -7.96
N GLY A 117 -6.31 -8.02 -7.04
CA GLY A 117 -6.18 -9.22 -6.23
C GLY A 117 -4.99 -9.20 -5.26
N SER A 118 -4.58 -8.02 -4.79
CA SER A 118 -3.62 -7.86 -3.71
C SER A 118 -4.31 -7.49 -2.40
N LEU A 119 -3.56 -7.56 -1.29
CA LEU A 119 -4.06 -7.13 0.02
C LEU A 119 -4.40 -5.62 0.03
N ALA A 120 -3.59 -4.79 -0.65
CA ALA A 120 -3.84 -3.35 -0.74
C ALA A 120 -5.11 -3.01 -1.52
N ALA A 121 -5.51 -3.83 -2.50
CA ALA A 121 -6.65 -3.54 -3.38
C ALA A 121 -8.00 -3.51 -2.67
N GLN A 122 -8.09 -4.04 -1.44
CA GLN A 122 -9.32 -4.01 -0.66
C GLN A 122 -9.56 -2.69 0.05
N SER A 123 -8.49 -1.97 0.42
CA SER A 123 -8.58 -0.81 1.32
C SER A 123 -7.98 0.47 0.74
N LEU A 124 -7.11 0.36 -0.25
CA LEU A 124 -6.45 1.49 -0.89
C LEU A 124 -6.96 1.67 -2.31
N GLN A 125 -6.81 2.89 -2.81
CA GLN A 125 -7.12 3.29 -4.17
C GLN A 125 -5.92 4.03 -4.77
N GLU A 126 -5.82 4.00 -6.11
CA GLU A 126 -4.87 4.87 -6.80
C GLU A 126 -5.20 6.34 -6.47
N LYS A 127 -4.17 7.18 -6.39
CA LYS A 127 -4.26 8.60 -5.99
C LYS A 127 -4.49 8.84 -4.49
N ASP A 128 -4.59 7.80 -3.67
CA ASP A 128 -4.56 7.97 -2.22
C ASP A 128 -3.18 8.50 -1.79
N HIS A 129 -3.17 9.44 -0.84
CA HIS A 129 -1.96 9.96 -0.22
C HIS A 129 -1.77 9.31 1.16
N ILE A 130 -0.63 8.64 1.36
CA ILE A 130 -0.28 7.98 2.62
C ILE A 130 0.37 9.00 3.56
N ILE A 131 -0.34 9.36 4.63
CA ILE A 131 0.11 10.35 5.62
C ILE A 131 1.09 9.70 6.60
N ASP A 132 0.74 8.52 7.09
CA ASP A 132 1.53 7.79 8.07
C ASP A 132 1.46 6.27 7.86
N ILE A 133 2.45 5.59 8.44
CA ILE A 133 2.48 4.13 8.53
C ILE A 133 2.76 3.75 9.98
N ASN A 134 1.78 3.13 10.63
CA ASN A 134 1.78 2.72 12.04
C ASN A 134 2.07 3.88 13.00
N GLY A 135 1.48 5.05 12.74
CA GLY A 135 1.65 6.26 13.54
C GLY A 135 2.95 7.02 13.27
N ILE A 136 3.77 6.56 12.33
CA ILE A 136 4.99 7.27 11.91
C ILE A 136 4.66 8.03 10.64
N LYS A 137 4.70 9.36 10.70
CA LYS A 137 4.48 10.24 9.54
C LYS A 137 5.47 9.90 8.43
N VAL A 138 4.97 9.86 7.20
CA VAL A 138 5.75 9.50 6.03
C VAL A 138 5.72 10.63 5.01
N THR A 139 6.90 11.08 4.62
CA THR A 139 7.06 12.15 3.62
C THR A 139 7.90 11.71 2.43
N ASP A 140 8.43 10.48 2.46
CA ASP A 140 9.30 9.95 1.43
C ASP A 140 9.00 8.48 1.11
N LYS A 141 9.14 8.12 -0.17
CA LYS A 141 8.83 6.77 -0.67
C LYS A 141 9.76 5.70 -0.11
N GLU A 142 11.02 6.01 0.14
CA GLU A 142 12.00 5.05 0.67
C GLU A 142 11.68 4.75 2.13
N VAL A 143 11.41 5.80 2.92
CA VAL A 143 10.94 5.67 4.30
C VAL A 143 9.63 4.87 4.36
N ALA A 144 8.67 5.20 3.49
CA ALA A 144 7.40 4.46 3.38
C ALA A 144 7.65 2.97 3.15
N ARG A 145 8.47 2.63 2.15
CA ARG A 145 8.78 1.24 1.79
C ARG A 145 9.44 0.51 2.94
N SER A 146 10.43 1.11 3.60
CA SER A 146 11.11 0.51 4.75
C SER A 146 10.15 0.26 5.91
N LEU A 147 9.23 1.20 6.18
CA LEU A 147 8.22 1.05 7.22
C LEU A 147 7.22 -0.06 6.90
N LEU A 148 6.71 -0.13 5.66
CA LEU A 148 5.82 -1.19 5.20
C LEU A 148 6.46 -2.57 5.34
N VAL A 149 7.66 -2.74 4.79
CA VAL A 149 8.38 -4.03 4.84
C VAL A 149 8.65 -4.45 6.28
N ARG A 150 9.05 -3.51 7.15
CA ARG A 150 9.30 -3.79 8.56
C ARG A 150 8.03 -4.18 9.30
N ALA A 151 6.92 -3.50 9.03
CA ALA A 151 5.63 -3.77 9.67
C ALA A 151 5.11 -5.16 9.30
N LEU A 152 5.08 -5.47 7.99
CA LEU A 152 4.60 -6.75 7.49
C LEU A 152 5.45 -7.93 7.98
N LYS A 153 6.77 -7.75 8.14
CA LYS A 153 7.66 -8.80 8.67
C LYS A 153 7.55 -9.03 10.18
N LYS A 154 7.24 -7.99 10.98
CA LYS A 154 7.29 -8.07 12.45
C LYS A 154 5.92 -8.20 13.11
N LYS A 155 4.92 -7.50 12.57
CA LYS A 155 3.59 -7.38 13.20
C LYS A 155 2.52 -8.17 12.44
N ASN A 156 2.81 -8.65 11.24
CA ASN A 156 1.84 -9.26 10.32
C ASN A 156 0.65 -8.37 9.97
N PHE A 157 0.74 -7.06 10.20
CA PHE A 157 -0.23 -6.07 9.74
C PHE A 157 0.43 -4.70 9.58
N VAL A 158 -0.25 -3.82 8.87
CA VAL A 158 0.10 -2.42 8.73
C VAL A 158 -1.15 -1.57 8.94
N SER A 159 -1.01 -0.50 9.72
CA SER A 159 -2.01 0.56 9.81
C SER A 159 -1.49 1.83 9.14
N MET A 160 -2.38 2.60 8.54
CA MET A 160 -2.06 3.84 7.82
C MET A 160 -3.22 4.82 7.94
N CYS A 161 -2.94 6.11 8.10
CA CYS A 161 -3.89 7.14 7.72
C CYS A 161 -3.64 7.57 6.27
N ILE A 162 -4.71 7.64 5.50
CA ILE A 162 -4.67 8.09 4.11
C ILE A 162 -5.56 9.32 3.92
N GLU A 163 -5.19 10.12 2.93
CA GLU A 163 -5.95 11.25 2.42
C GLU A 163 -6.41 10.91 1.00
N ARG A 164 -7.72 11.01 0.73
CA ARG A 164 -8.34 10.70 -0.56
C ARG A 164 -8.96 11.95 -1.20
N PRO A 165 -8.58 12.32 -2.44
CA PRO A 165 -9.10 13.50 -3.11
C PRO A 165 -10.58 13.33 -3.50
N VAL A 166 -11.42 14.30 -3.15
CA VAL A 166 -12.86 14.31 -3.47
C VAL A 166 -13.22 15.45 -4.42
N SER A 167 -12.72 16.67 -4.16
CA SER A 167 -13.00 17.83 -5.00
C SER A 167 -12.26 17.77 -6.34
N GLY A 168 -12.78 18.46 -7.36
CA GLY A 168 -12.13 18.55 -8.68
C GLY A 168 -10.69 19.09 -8.58
N LYS A 169 -10.51 20.20 -7.86
CA LYS A 169 -9.19 20.80 -7.59
C LYS A 169 -8.22 19.83 -6.89
N ALA A 170 -8.72 19.05 -5.92
CA ALA A 170 -7.91 18.07 -5.21
C ALA A 170 -7.46 16.93 -6.14
N LYS A 171 -8.36 16.45 -7.01
CA LYS A 171 -8.06 15.41 -7.99
C LYS A 171 -7.05 15.89 -9.03
N GLU A 172 -7.23 17.10 -9.57
CA GLU A 172 -6.28 17.75 -10.48
C GLU A 172 -4.89 17.85 -9.85
N TRP A 173 -4.80 18.30 -8.60
CA TRP A 173 -3.52 18.39 -7.90
C TRP A 173 -2.82 17.02 -7.75
N VAL A 174 -3.57 15.95 -7.43
CA VAL A 174 -2.98 14.61 -7.35
C VAL A 174 -2.59 14.10 -8.73
N ASP A 175 -3.36 14.41 -9.77
CA ASP A 175 -3.04 14.05 -11.16
C ASP A 175 -1.77 14.74 -11.64
N ASP A 176 -1.60 16.02 -11.34
CA ASP A 176 -0.36 16.76 -11.62
C ASP A 176 0.82 16.13 -10.88
N ALA A 177 0.67 15.79 -9.59
CA ALA A 177 1.69 15.09 -8.82
C ALA A 177 2.06 13.71 -9.42
N MET A 178 1.06 12.99 -9.92
CA MET A 178 1.19 11.71 -10.59
C MET A 178 1.90 11.82 -11.95
N ASN A 179 1.73 12.94 -12.66
CA ASN A 179 2.39 13.21 -13.95
C ASN A 179 3.75 13.89 -13.82
N ALA A 180 4.02 14.61 -12.72
CA ALA A 180 5.22 15.44 -12.57
C ALA A 180 6.56 14.69 -12.65
N SER A 181 6.59 13.36 -12.45
CA SER A 181 7.82 12.58 -12.66
C SER A 181 8.11 12.29 -14.14
N GLN A 182 7.11 12.37 -15.03
CA GLN A 182 7.31 12.26 -16.47
C GLN A 182 7.84 13.58 -17.05
N MET A 183 7.55 14.71 -16.38
CA MET A 183 7.93 16.06 -16.83
C MET A 183 9.22 16.59 -16.18
N GLN A 184 9.83 15.87 -15.24
CA GLN A 184 11.13 16.27 -14.71
C GLN A 184 12.16 16.09 -15.83
N PRO A 185 12.82 17.17 -16.30
CA PRO A 185 14.02 17.00 -17.09
C PRO A 185 14.97 16.12 -16.27
N PRO A 186 15.69 15.15 -16.87
CA PRO A 186 16.73 14.44 -16.16
C PRO A 186 17.60 15.49 -15.44
N SER A 187 17.83 15.29 -14.14
CA SER A 187 18.62 16.21 -13.33
C SER A 187 19.90 16.51 -14.09
N VAL A 188 20.00 17.74 -14.62
CA VAL A 188 21.16 18.17 -15.39
C VAL A 188 22.35 18.01 -14.46
N ALA A 189 23.37 17.25 -14.90
CA ALA A 189 24.60 17.10 -14.15
C ALA A 189 25.08 18.51 -13.76
N MET A 190 25.30 18.74 -12.47
CA MET A 190 25.79 20.03 -11.98
C MET A 190 27.06 20.36 -12.77
N ALA A 191 27.05 21.44 -13.54
CA ALA A 191 28.19 21.84 -14.36
C ALA A 191 29.45 21.95 -13.49
N SER A 192 30.62 21.59 -14.03
CA SER A 192 31.91 21.59 -13.31
C SER A 192 32.13 22.90 -12.54
N ASP A 193 31.73 24.00 -13.15
CA ASP A 193 31.92 25.36 -12.67
C ASP A 193 31.11 25.60 -11.38
N VAL A 194 29.90 25.04 -11.31
CA VAL A 194 29.03 25.11 -10.13
C VAL A 194 29.52 24.16 -9.04
N GLN A 195 30.07 23.00 -9.41
CA GLN A 195 30.70 22.07 -8.45
C GLN A 195 31.93 22.71 -7.79
N GLU A 196 32.77 23.39 -8.56
CA GLU A 196 33.93 24.11 -8.04
C GLU A 196 33.53 25.26 -7.10
N ILE A 197 32.48 26.02 -7.45
CA ILE A 197 31.96 27.08 -6.58
C ILE A 197 31.41 26.50 -5.27
N ALA A 198 30.63 25.42 -5.36
CA ALA A 198 30.06 24.75 -4.18
C ALA A 198 31.16 24.19 -3.25
N ALA A 199 32.19 23.55 -3.82
CA ALA A 199 33.33 23.03 -3.08
C ALA A 199 34.10 24.16 -2.37
N ARG A 200 34.34 25.28 -3.06
CA ARG A 200 34.99 26.46 -2.45
C ARG A 200 34.18 27.05 -1.31
N GLN A 201 32.84 27.07 -1.40
CA GLN A 201 31.97 27.55 -0.32
C GLN A 201 31.97 26.60 0.88
N GLN A 202 31.92 25.28 0.65
CA GLN A 202 32.01 24.29 1.73
C GLN A 202 33.33 24.37 2.47
N GLN A 203 34.44 24.53 1.75
CA GLN A 203 35.76 24.64 2.36
C GLN A 203 35.91 25.92 3.19
N LYS A 204 35.42 27.06 2.68
CA LYS A 204 35.37 28.31 3.45
C LYS A 204 34.50 28.20 4.71
N MET A 205 33.38 27.48 4.65
CA MET A 205 32.55 27.24 5.82
C MET A 205 33.26 26.34 6.85
N MET A 206 33.95 25.29 6.42
CA MET A 206 34.74 24.44 7.33
C MET A 206 35.89 25.22 7.97
N GLU A 207 36.63 26.00 7.19
CA GLU A 207 37.73 26.83 7.70
C GLU A 207 37.23 27.89 8.69
N ALA A 208 36.08 28.53 8.42
CA ALA A 208 35.44 29.49 9.31
C ALA A 208 34.86 28.85 10.59
N MET A 209 34.55 27.55 10.56
CA MET A 209 34.13 26.78 11.73
C MET A 209 35.33 26.41 12.61
N ASP A 210 36.48 26.09 12.02
CA ASP A 210 37.71 25.80 12.76
C ASP A 210 38.38 27.05 13.35
N THR A 211 38.17 28.24 12.77
CA THR A 211 38.68 29.50 13.36
C THR A 211 37.86 30.02 14.56
N LYS A 212 36.73 29.37 14.89
CA LYS A 212 35.86 29.73 16.02
C LYS A 212 36.02 28.83 17.25
N LYS A 213 37.03 27.96 17.27
CA LYS A 213 37.47 27.19 18.45
C LYS A 213 38.71 27.81 19.08
#